data_AF-A0A0J6NMA6-F1
#
_entry.id   AF-A0A0J6NMA6-F1
#
_cell.length_a   1.000
_cell.length_b   1.000
_cell.length_c   1.000
_cell.angle_alpha   90.00
_cell.angle_beta   90.00
_cell.angle_gamma   90.00
#
_symmetry.space_group_name_H-M   'P 1'
#
loop_
_entity.id
_entity.type
_entity.pdbx_description
1 polymer ?
#
loop_
_entity_poly.entity_id
_entity_poly.type
_entity_poly.pdbx_seq_one_letter_code
_entity_poly.pdbx_strand_id
1 'polypeptide(L)'
;MPVMEQLKQLNQNLLDTQPDRTALSLLGRQMAEQCAEMDACLLQGLMDIRSAHVGLQAILTLLQRRDEPLLFSSEEAVALLEPVQQRLKRGLNRLNRLI
;
A
#
# COMPACT_ATOMS: atom_id res chain seq x y z
N MET A 1 11.10 12.41 0.60
CA MET A 1 11.83 11.60 -0.39
C MET A 1 11.17 10.24 -0.46
N PRO A 2 10.78 9.76 -1.66
CA PRO A 2 10.32 8.39 -1.87
C PRO A 2 11.30 7.37 -1.33
N VAL A 3 10.79 6.25 -0.81
CA VAL A 3 11.63 5.20 -0.23
C VAL A 3 12.62 4.62 -1.27
N MET A 4 12.19 4.54 -2.53
CA MET A 4 13.07 4.11 -3.63
C MET A 4 14.27 5.03 -3.86
N GLU A 5 14.13 6.35 -3.68
CA GLU A 5 15.26 7.27 -3.79
C GLU A 5 16.24 7.13 -2.62
N GLN A 6 15.72 6.87 -1.41
CA GLN A 6 16.55 6.63 -0.23
C GLN A 6 17.39 5.35 -0.41
N LEU A 7 16.80 4.30 -0.96
CA LEU A 7 17.50 3.06 -1.29
C LEU A 7 18.57 3.24 -2.36
N LYS A 8 18.30 4.04 -3.41
CA LYS A 8 19.32 4.41 -4.41
C LYS A 8 20.49 5.14 -3.77
N GLN A 9 20.22 6.06 -2.85
CA GLN A 9 21.25 6.80 -2.13
C GLN A 9 22.08 5.88 -1.21
N LEU A 10 21.43 4.97 -0.47
CA LEU A 10 22.14 3.98 0.36
C LEU A 10 23.02 3.05 -0.49
N ASN A 11 22.55 2.64 -1.66
CA ASN A 11 23.33 1.82 -2.58
C ASN A 11 24.54 2.57 -3.16
N GLN A 12 24.37 3.86 -3.48
CA GLN A 12 25.48 4.72 -3.92
C GLN A 12 26.52 4.87 -2.80
N ASN A 13 26.09 5.14 -1.57
CA ASN A 13 26.98 5.24 -0.42
C ASN A 13 27.75 3.93 -0.14
N LEU A 14 27.15 2.77 -0.46
CA LEU A 14 27.77 1.45 -0.36
C LEU A 14 28.91 1.28 -1.38
N LEU A 15 28.71 1.77 -2.60
CA LEU A 15 29.71 1.74 -3.66
C LEU A 15 30.87 2.70 -3.38
N ASP A 16 30.59 3.82 -2.72
CA ASP A 16 31.57 4.87 -2.42
C ASP A 16 32.36 4.60 -1.13
N THR A 17 31.94 3.65 -0.29
CA THR A 17 32.65 3.29 0.95
C THR A 17 33.82 2.33 0.69
N GLN A 18 35.03 2.87 0.67
CA GLN A 18 36.28 2.12 0.88
C GLN A 18 36.33 1.51 2.31
N PRO A 19 37.21 0.53 2.63
CA PRO A 19 36.94 -0.57 3.57
C PRO A 19 36.96 -0.16 5.05
N ASP A 20 36.02 0.70 5.44
CA ASP A 20 35.65 0.96 6.81
C ASP A 20 34.54 -0.02 7.19
N ARG A 21 34.92 -1.12 7.86
CA ARG A 21 34.02 -2.19 8.30
C ARG A 21 32.88 -1.65 9.19
N THR A 22 33.13 -0.60 9.96
CA THR A 22 32.14 0.03 10.82
C THR A 22 31.07 0.76 10.01
N ALA A 23 31.48 1.55 9.02
CA ALA A 23 30.57 2.22 8.10
C ALA A 23 29.72 1.22 7.29
N LEU A 24 30.33 0.14 6.79
CA LEU A 24 29.63 -0.94 6.08
C LEU A 24 28.57 -1.62 6.95
N SER A 25 28.86 -1.87 8.22
CA SER A 25 27.90 -2.51 9.14
C SER A 25 26.68 -1.62 9.44
N LEU A 26 26.91 -0.32 9.63
CA LEU A 26 25.83 0.66 9.85
C LEU A 26 24.95 0.77 8.59
N LEU A 27 25.59 0.83 7.42
CA LEU A 27 24.91 0.97 6.14
C LEU A 27 24.10 -0.28 5.78
N GLY A 28 24.64 -1.48 6.06
CA GLY A 28 23.91 -2.74 5.92
C GLY A 28 22.67 -2.80 6.83
N ARG A 29 22.77 -2.29 8.06
CA ARG A 29 21.62 -2.18 8.97
C ARG A 29 20.57 -1.19 8.44
N GLN A 30 21.00 -0.03 7.96
CA GLN A 30 20.09 0.97 7.37
C GLN A 30 19.36 0.41 6.13
N MET A 31 20.06 -0.34 5.27
CA MET A 31 19.44 -1.02 4.14
C MET A 31 18.40 -2.06 4.60
N ALA A 32 18.72 -2.88 5.60
CA ALA A 32 17.79 -3.88 6.12
C ALA A 32 16.53 -3.24 6.71
N GLU A 33 16.69 -2.15 7.47
CA GLU A 33 15.58 -1.39 8.05
C GLU A 33 14.70 -0.77 6.94
N GLN A 34 15.30 -0.18 5.90
CA GLN A 34 14.57 0.39 4.77
C GLN A 34 13.83 -0.67 3.95
N CYS A 35 14.44 -1.84 3.70
CA CYS A 35 13.76 -2.96 3.04
C CYS A 35 12.56 -3.46 3.84
N ALA A 36 12.71 -3.60 5.16
CA ALA A 36 11.60 -4.02 6.03
C ALA A 36 10.45 -2.99 6.04
N GLU A 37 10.78 -1.69 6.03
CA GLU A 37 9.78 -0.62 5.92
C GLU A 37 9.05 -0.65 4.57
N MET A 38 9.77 -0.89 3.47
CA MET A 38 9.17 -1.10 2.15
C MET A 38 8.22 -2.29 2.13
N ASP A 39 8.66 -3.44 2.62
CA ASP A 39 7.85 -4.67 2.65
C ASP A 39 6.57 -4.46 3.47
N ALA A 40 6.68 -3.82 4.63
CA ALA A 40 5.53 -3.48 5.45
C ALA A 40 4.57 -2.53 4.71
N CYS A 41 5.09 -1.50 4.04
CA CYS A 41 4.27 -0.55 3.29
C CYS A 41 3.57 -1.22 2.09
N LEU A 42 4.28 -2.06 1.33
CA LEU A 42 3.75 -2.84 0.21
C LEU A 42 2.65 -3.78 0.67
N LEU A 43 2.94 -4.61 1.68
CA LEU A 43 1.98 -5.57 2.22
C LEU A 43 0.71 -4.87 2.68
N GLN A 44 0.87 -3.79 3.45
CA GLN A 44 -0.24 -3.04 3.98
C GLN A 44 -1.05 -2.33 2.88
N GLY A 45 -0.40 -1.76 1.87
CA GLY A 45 -1.04 -1.16 0.70
C GLY A 45 -1.85 -2.18 -0.11
N LEU A 46 -1.27 -3.36 -0.36
CA LEU A 46 -1.93 -4.46 -1.05
C LEU A 46 -3.13 -5.00 -0.26
N MET A 47 -3.01 -5.12 1.06
CA MET A 47 -4.13 -5.53 1.92
C MET A 47 -5.31 -4.56 1.84
N ASP A 48 -5.05 -3.24 1.82
CA ASP A 48 -6.10 -2.24 1.67
C ASP A 48 -6.78 -2.31 0.30
N ILE A 49 -6.01 -2.45 -0.77
CA ILE A 49 -6.55 -2.61 -2.14
C ILE A 49 -7.37 -3.89 -2.25
N ARG A 50 -6.88 -5.00 -1.70
CA ARG A 50 -7.62 -6.27 -1.67
C ARG A 50 -8.91 -6.14 -0.88
N SER A 51 -8.89 -5.45 0.27
CA SER A 51 -10.09 -5.19 1.05
C SER A 51 -11.11 -4.35 0.28
N ALA A 52 -10.66 -3.33 -0.47
CA ALA A 52 -11.54 -2.54 -1.34
C ALA A 52 -12.14 -3.40 -2.46
N HIS A 53 -11.33 -4.27 -3.09
CA HIS A 53 -11.79 -5.19 -4.13
C HIS A 53 -12.87 -6.15 -3.62
N VAL A 54 -12.66 -6.77 -2.46
CA VAL A 54 -13.67 -7.65 -1.84
C VAL A 54 -14.94 -6.87 -1.51
N GLY A 55 -14.82 -5.63 -1.02
CA GLY A 55 -15.98 -4.76 -0.79
C GLY A 55 -16.78 -4.47 -2.06
N LEU A 56 -16.10 -4.16 -3.17
CA LEU A 56 -16.75 -3.98 -4.48
C LEU A 56 -17.44 -5.26 -4.95
N GLN A 57 -16.81 -6.43 -4.79
CA GLN A 57 -17.43 -7.71 -5.15
C GLN A 57 -18.68 -8.01 -4.33
N ALA A 58 -18.67 -7.71 -3.03
CA ALA A 58 -19.84 -7.87 -2.18
C ALA A 58 -20.99 -6.93 -2.63
N ILE A 59 -20.69 -5.66 -2.90
CA ILE A 59 -21.66 -4.69 -3.41
C ILE A 59 -22.23 -5.16 -4.77
N LEU A 60 -21.38 -5.61 -5.70
CA LEU A 60 -21.82 -6.14 -6.98
C LEU A 60 -22.70 -7.37 -6.82
N THR A 61 -22.35 -8.26 -5.89
CA THR A 61 -23.16 -9.46 -5.60
C THR A 61 -24.53 -9.06 -5.09
N LEU A 62 -24.61 -8.07 -4.18
CA LEU A 62 -25.90 -7.51 -3.73
C LEU A 62 -26.68 -6.95 -4.91
N LEU A 63 -26.05 -6.12 -5.76
CA LEU A 63 -26.62 -5.52 -6.98
C LEU A 63 -27.14 -6.55 -8.00
N GLN A 64 -26.55 -7.74 -8.02
CA GLN A 64 -26.91 -8.81 -8.95
C GLN A 64 -27.98 -9.76 -8.43
N ARG A 65 -28.45 -9.64 -7.18
CA ARG A 65 -29.53 -10.47 -6.65
C ARG A 65 -30.81 -10.17 -7.42
N ARG A 66 -31.20 -11.08 -8.32
CA ARG A 66 -32.38 -10.94 -9.19
C ARG A 66 -33.70 -11.22 -8.46
N ASP A 67 -33.63 -11.90 -7.32
CA ASP A 67 -34.81 -12.44 -6.63
C ASP A 67 -35.43 -11.43 -5.64
N GLU A 68 -34.71 -10.35 -5.31
CA GLU A 68 -35.18 -9.27 -4.44
C GLU A 68 -34.85 -7.92 -5.08
N PRO A 69 -35.83 -7.03 -5.34
CA PRO A 69 -35.52 -5.67 -5.77
C PRO A 69 -34.73 -4.99 -4.66
N LEU A 70 -33.54 -4.52 -4.97
CA LEU A 70 -32.72 -3.80 -4.00
C LEU A 70 -33.38 -2.47 -3.71
N LEU A 71 -33.91 -2.34 -2.50
CA LEU A 71 -34.52 -1.12 -1.99
C LEU A 71 -33.43 -0.20 -1.42
N PHE A 72 -32.38 0.07 -2.21
CA PHE A 72 -31.40 1.08 -1.82
C PHE A 72 -31.72 2.39 -2.55
N SER A 73 -31.90 3.45 -1.79
CA SER A 73 -31.80 4.81 -2.29
C SER A 73 -30.38 5.08 -2.82
N SER A 74 -30.23 6.15 -3.61
CA SER A 74 -28.92 6.61 -4.06
C SER A 74 -27.99 6.94 -2.89
N GLU A 75 -28.52 7.43 -1.77
CA GLU A 75 -27.74 7.77 -0.57
C GLU A 75 -27.17 6.52 0.11
N GLU A 76 -27.98 5.47 0.24
CA GLU A 76 -27.54 4.18 0.80
C GLU A 76 -26.49 3.51 -0.10
N ALA A 77 -26.64 3.62 -1.42
CA ALA A 77 -25.64 3.12 -2.36
C ALA A 77 -24.29 3.85 -2.21
N VAL A 78 -24.31 5.17 -1.99
CA VAL A 78 -23.09 5.96 -1.72
C VAL A 78 -22.46 5.56 -0.39
N ALA A 79 -23.27 5.38 0.65
CA ALA A 79 -22.78 4.95 1.97
C ALA A 79 -22.08 3.59 1.93
N LEU A 80 -22.54 2.67 1.08
CA LEU A 80 -21.87 1.38 0.85
C LEU A 80 -20.52 1.52 0.12
N LEU A 81 -20.40 2.50 -0.79
CA LEU A 81 -19.18 2.72 -1.58
C LEU A 81 -18.11 3.53 -0.83
N GLU A 82 -18.50 4.37 0.13
CA GLU A 82 -17.57 5.19 0.90
C GLU A 82 -16.42 4.40 1.56
N PRO A 83 -16.67 3.32 2.34
CA PRO A 83 -15.58 2.56 2.97
C PRO A 83 -14.65 1.90 1.96
N VAL A 84 -15.18 1.50 0.80
CA VAL A 84 -14.37 0.96 -0.31
C VAL A 84 -13.45 2.03 -0.87
N GLN A 85 -13.98 3.23 -1.13
CA GLN A 85 -13.20 4.35 -1.64
C GLN A 85 -12.09 4.77 -0.66
N GLN A 86 -12.39 4.80 0.65
CA GLN A 86 -11.40 5.12 1.69
C GLN A 86 -10.27 4.09 1.72
N ARG A 87 -10.60 2.79 1.64
CA ARG A 87 -9.60 1.72 1.56
C ARG A 87 -8.73 1.85 0.31
N LEU A 88 -9.33 2.12 -0.86
CA LEU A 88 -8.60 2.28 -2.11
C LEU A 88 -7.65 3.48 -2.05
N LYS A 89 -8.13 4.65 -1.59
CA LYS A 89 -7.31 5.84 -1.38
C LYS A 89 -6.15 5.56 -0.43
N ARG A 90 -6.42 4.90 0.70
CA ARG A 90 -5.39 4.55 1.70
C ARG A 90 -4.33 3.63 1.12
N GLY A 91 -4.73 2.57 0.40
CA GLY A 91 -3.82 1.63 -0.24
C GLY A 91 -2.95 2.29 -1.29
N LEU A 92 -3.54 3.06 -2.20
CA LEU A 92 -2.81 3.81 -3.23
C LEU A 92 -1.86 4.84 -2.63
N ASN A 93 -2.27 5.60 -1.62
CA ASN A 93 -1.40 6.57 -0.96
C ASN A 93 -0.21 5.91 -0.27
N ARG A 94 -0.37 4.69 0.25
CA ARG A 94 0.75 3.90 0.83
C ARG A 94 1.74 3.50 -0.26
N LEU A 95 1.25 2.95 -1.37
CA LEU A 95 2.10 2.57 -2.50
C LEU A 95 2.81 3.77 -3.13
N ASN A 96 2.12 4.90 -3.27
CA ASN A 96 2.70 6.13 -3.82
C ASN A 96 3.84 6.70 -2.96
N ARG A 97 3.92 6.37 -1.66
CA ARG A 97 5.07 6.80 -0.83
C ARG A 97 6.36 6.05 -1.17
N LEU A 98 6.24 4.91 -1.84
CA LEU A 98 7.38 4.10 -2.24
C LEU A 98 8.00 4.58 -3.56
N ILE A 99 7.21 5.27 -4.40
CA ILE A 99 7.55 5.69 -5.77
C ILE A 99 8.08 7.12 -5.81
#